data_AF-A0A0J7IAW7-F1
#
_entry.id   AF-A0A0J7IAW7-F1
#
_cell.length_a   1.000
_cell.length_b   1.000
_cell.length_c   1.000
_cell.angle_alpha   90.00
_cell.angle_beta   90.00
_cell.angle_gamma   90.00
#
_symmetry.space_group_name_H-M   'P 1'
#
loop_
_entity.id
_entity.type
_entity.pdbx_description
1 polymer ?
#
loop_
_entity_poly.entity_id
_entity_poly.type
_entity_poly.pdbx_seq_one_letter_code
_entity_poly.pdbx_strand_id
1 'polypeptide(L)'
;MIFDKLINYLKLDKQEFSFQFNSHPNYPSALAFSDTLNFMGVKNDAYELDKEYWDELPEEFIAIVDNSFSLVKKTGSGYSVYSEKAKTLNKEELHQKSTDFVLLFEKTENAESKAVFNFKPLLYLIFAIILGYSFFTQTIYEALFNVLSLAGVYISLEIFNQKFGNTSTVIGSICGDTSAKQTTNSCDKIIKQDKTSILGLKFSDFSLIYFTGLAALGLFLPATAYIVKGFTLVSVLAIAYSLYIQAFVEKAFCRVCLVIISILVGQLVLSILFFQSTPFSIAVLLLTAVLWILVFSAVLYFNNILSQKESLQKSNAKNLRFKRNYELFKSQLLEKEKIEFQDTETFTLGNKNSKFRLSIVSNPYCGFCKDGHKIMEGLLEKYPDDISVQIRFNYSSERADEKYTQLLSAFKHIYQNKPQKEFLKAIEEWFETKDENKIVTLSGSSAPEDLTPFVEMTKDNSNSGLNFTPIFIINGYQFPDKYDREDIWFFIDELMEDEDFQ
;
A
#
# COMPACT_ATOMS: atom_id res chain seq x y z
N MET A 1 4.29 9.76 -10.43
CA MET A 1 4.03 10.61 -9.24
C MET A 1 5.27 11.46 -9.03
N ILE A 2 5.18 12.51 -8.21
CA ILE A 2 6.17 13.59 -8.10
C ILE A 2 7.54 13.16 -7.51
N PHE A 3 7.71 11.88 -7.15
CA PHE A 3 8.90 11.35 -6.45
C PHE A 3 9.41 9.99 -7.00
N ASP A 4 9.02 9.59 -8.22
CA ASP A 4 9.33 8.26 -8.76
C ASP A 4 10.85 7.92 -8.78
N LYS A 5 11.74 8.89 -9.08
CA LYS A 5 13.20 8.62 -9.05
C LYS A 5 13.74 8.51 -7.63
N LEU A 6 13.21 9.28 -6.69
CA LEU A 6 13.59 9.22 -5.28
C LEU A 6 13.23 7.86 -4.69
N ILE A 7 12.01 7.38 -4.91
CA ILE A 7 11.55 6.05 -4.47
C ILE A 7 12.40 4.94 -5.07
N ASN A 8 12.71 5.03 -6.38
CA ASN A 8 13.60 4.06 -7.03
C ASN A 8 15.03 4.11 -6.48
N TYR A 9 15.54 5.31 -6.16
CA TYR A 9 16.87 5.49 -5.58
C TYR A 9 16.98 4.85 -4.20
N LEU A 10 15.95 5.05 -3.37
CA LEU A 10 15.82 4.44 -2.05
C LEU A 10 15.40 2.96 -2.11
N LYS A 11 15.20 2.39 -3.31
CA LYS A 11 14.77 1.00 -3.54
C LYS A 11 13.47 0.63 -2.81
N LEU A 12 12.55 1.58 -2.70
CA LEU A 12 11.29 1.39 -2.00
C LEU A 12 10.21 0.82 -2.93
N ASP A 13 9.29 0.02 -2.39
CA ASP A 13 8.09 -0.36 -3.13
C ASP A 13 7.19 0.86 -3.36
N LYS A 14 7.02 1.23 -4.62
CA LYS A 14 6.27 2.43 -4.99
C LYS A 14 4.80 2.38 -4.62
N GLN A 15 4.16 1.21 -4.72
CA GLN A 15 2.73 1.08 -4.43
C GLN A 15 2.50 1.21 -2.94
N GLU A 16 3.33 0.56 -2.13
CA GLU A 16 3.30 0.61 -0.67
C GLU A 16 3.62 2.03 -0.18
N PHE A 17 4.71 2.65 -0.66
CA PHE A 17 5.03 4.04 -0.31
C PHE A 17 3.85 4.97 -0.59
N SER A 18 3.28 4.87 -1.80
CA SER A 18 2.14 5.71 -2.19
C SER A 18 0.93 5.45 -1.30
N PHE A 19 0.67 4.21 -0.92
CA PHE A 19 -0.45 3.88 -0.05
C PHE A 19 -0.26 4.42 1.37
N GLN A 20 0.90 4.19 1.98
CA GLN A 20 1.22 4.67 3.32
C GLN A 20 1.23 6.20 3.38
N PHE A 21 1.89 6.86 2.41
CA PHE A 21 1.93 8.32 2.35
C PHE A 21 0.53 8.93 2.17
N ASN A 22 -0.29 8.39 1.27
CA ASN A 22 -1.66 8.90 1.04
C ASN A 22 -2.64 8.59 2.18
N SER A 23 -2.36 7.57 3.00
CA SER A 23 -3.19 7.19 4.15
C SER A 23 -2.76 7.87 5.45
N HIS A 24 -1.66 8.63 5.43
CA HIS A 24 -1.17 9.36 6.59
C HIS A 24 -2.14 10.50 7.00
N PRO A 25 -2.45 10.68 8.30
CA PRO A 25 -3.37 11.73 8.79
C PRO A 25 -2.98 13.13 8.28
N ASN A 26 -1.68 13.42 8.30
CA ASN A 26 -1.09 14.70 7.92
C ASN A 26 -0.77 14.84 6.41
N TYR A 27 -1.21 13.92 5.55
CA TYR A 27 -0.99 14.05 4.09
C TYR A 27 -1.54 15.39 3.54
N PRO A 28 -0.79 16.12 2.67
CA PRO A 28 0.51 15.79 2.07
C PRO A 28 1.71 16.51 2.72
N SER A 29 1.87 16.44 4.04
CA SER A 29 2.94 17.14 4.77
C SER A 29 4.32 16.46 4.68
N ALA A 30 5.36 17.19 5.09
CA ALA A 30 6.71 16.66 5.28
C ALA A 30 6.79 15.60 6.39
N LEU A 31 5.99 15.76 7.45
CA LEU A 31 5.84 14.75 8.50
C LEU A 31 5.33 13.43 7.92
N ALA A 32 4.27 13.47 7.11
CA ALA A 32 3.74 12.28 6.44
C ALA A 32 4.80 11.58 5.56
N PHE A 33 5.67 12.37 4.93
CA PHE A 33 6.75 11.85 4.09
C PHE A 33 7.85 11.17 4.94
N SER A 34 8.31 11.85 5.99
CA SER A 34 9.27 11.36 6.98
C SER A 34 8.81 10.04 7.62
N ASP A 35 7.58 10.01 8.13
CA ASP A 35 7.04 8.84 8.83
C ASP A 35 6.85 7.65 7.89
N THR A 36 6.45 7.92 6.64
CA THR A 36 6.37 6.87 5.61
C THR A 36 7.75 6.28 5.30
N LEU A 37 8.80 7.10 5.21
CA LEU A 37 10.16 6.60 5.01
C LEU A 37 10.63 5.76 6.19
N ASN A 38 10.39 6.22 7.43
CA ASN A 38 10.70 5.48 8.64
C ASN A 38 9.97 4.13 8.68
N PHE A 39 8.67 4.11 8.35
CA PHE A 39 7.88 2.88 8.22
C PHE A 39 8.46 1.91 7.19
N MET A 40 8.99 2.43 6.08
CA MET A 40 9.63 1.62 5.04
C MET A 40 11.10 1.26 5.37
N GLY A 41 11.56 1.55 6.58
CA GLY A 41 12.89 1.18 7.07
C GLY A 41 14.00 2.17 6.69
N VAL A 42 13.65 3.33 6.12
CA VAL A 42 14.60 4.43 5.83
C VAL A 42 14.55 5.42 6.99
N LYS A 43 15.45 5.23 7.95
CA LYS A 43 15.59 6.14 9.09
C LYS A 43 15.93 7.53 8.61
N ASN A 44 15.24 8.52 9.15
CA ASN A 44 15.43 9.90 8.75
C ASN A 44 15.06 10.91 9.84
N ASP A 45 15.69 12.08 9.73
CA ASP A 45 15.50 13.23 10.60
C ASP A 45 15.19 14.46 9.75
N ALA A 46 14.13 15.18 10.12
CA ALA A 46 13.65 16.36 9.43
C ALA A 46 14.08 17.65 10.16
N TYR A 47 14.58 18.63 9.42
CA TYR A 47 15.05 19.91 9.91
C TYR A 47 14.52 21.06 9.06
N GLU A 48 14.30 22.20 9.71
CA GLU A 48 14.18 23.50 9.05
C GLU A 48 15.53 24.21 9.22
N LEU A 49 16.25 24.41 8.12
CA LEU A 49 17.63 24.88 8.13
C LEU A 49 17.82 26.03 7.13
N ASP A 50 18.30 27.16 7.65
CA ASP A 50 18.67 28.31 6.83
C ASP A 50 19.70 27.93 5.76
N LYS A 51 19.55 28.52 4.57
CA LYS A 51 20.39 28.24 3.39
C LYS A 51 21.88 28.43 3.59
N GLU A 52 22.26 29.23 4.59
CA GLU A 52 23.66 29.51 4.93
C GLU A 52 24.39 28.24 5.42
N TYR A 53 23.69 27.33 6.08
CA TYR A 53 24.24 26.09 6.62
C TYR A 53 24.20 24.90 5.64
N TRP A 54 23.65 25.08 4.43
CA TRP A 54 23.49 23.99 3.46
C TRP A 54 24.82 23.42 2.94
N ASP A 55 25.91 24.18 3.06
CA ASP A 55 27.26 23.70 2.76
C ASP A 55 27.73 22.60 3.73
N GLU A 56 27.20 22.57 4.95
CA GLU A 56 27.55 21.61 6.01
C GLU A 56 26.75 20.30 5.91
N LEU A 57 25.67 20.29 5.12
CA LEU A 57 24.85 19.10 4.89
C LEU A 57 25.68 17.93 4.32
N PRO A 58 25.28 16.67 4.53
CA PRO A 58 25.94 15.53 3.92
C PRO A 58 25.90 15.58 2.38
N GLU A 59 26.65 14.68 1.74
CA GLU A 59 26.71 14.58 0.28
C GLU A 59 25.32 14.38 -0.35
N GLU A 60 24.42 13.71 0.36
CA GLU A 60 23.06 13.40 -0.07
C GLU A 60 22.07 13.74 1.03
N PHE A 61 21.03 14.48 0.66
CA PHE A 61 19.92 14.84 1.54
C PHE A 61 18.65 14.97 0.71
N ILE A 62 17.49 15.00 1.38
CA ILE A 62 16.21 15.25 0.72
C ILE A 62 15.77 16.67 1.04
N ALA A 63 15.26 17.39 0.04
CA ALA A 63 14.69 18.73 0.22
C ALA A 63 13.45 18.90 -0.65
N ILE A 64 12.64 19.92 -0.36
CA ILE A 64 11.52 20.30 -1.23
C ILE A 64 12.05 21.29 -2.27
N VAL A 65 12.17 20.86 -3.53
CA VAL A 65 12.63 21.68 -4.66
C VAL A 65 11.52 21.75 -5.70
N ASP A 66 11.18 22.95 -6.19
CA ASP A 66 10.05 23.17 -7.11
C ASP A 66 8.73 22.52 -6.60
N ASN A 67 8.42 22.64 -5.29
CA ASN A 67 7.28 22.01 -4.61
C ASN A 67 7.25 20.47 -4.66
N SER A 68 8.41 19.81 -4.77
CA SER A 68 8.54 18.35 -4.84
C SER A 68 9.65 17.85 -3.90
N PHE A 69 9.36 16.78 -3.13
CA PHE A 69 10.40 16.05 -2.40
C PHE A 69 11.42 15.47 -3.38
N SER A 70 12.67 15.90 -3.23
CA SER A 70 13.75 15.66 -4.18
C SER A 70 15.01 15.21 -3.45
N LEU A 71 15.68 14.20 -3.97
CA LEU A 71 17.05 13.88 -3.55
C LEU A 71 17.99 14.94 -4.10
N VAL A 72 18.77 15.57 -3.24
CA VAL A 72 19.83 16.52 -3.60
C VAL A 72 21.17 15.85 -3.34
N LYS A 73 22.03 15.80 -4.35
CA LYS A 73 23.38 15.26 -4.28
C LYS A 73 24.41 16.32 -4.63
N LYS A 74 25.41 16.52 -3.77
CA LYS A 74 26.55 17.40 -4.03
C LYS A 74 27.41 16.79 -5.15
N THR A 75 27.67 17.55 -6.22
CA THR A 75 28.49 17.12 -7.37
C THR A 75 29.45 18.23 -7.78
N GLY A 76 30.71 18.13 -7.37
CA GLY A 76 31.75 19.10 -7.73
C GLY A 76 31.37 20.52 -7.34
N SER A 77 31.09 21.38 -8.33
CA SER A 77 30.73 22.79 -8.16
C SER A 77 29.22 23.07 -8.12
N GLY A 78 28.36 22.05 -8.00
CA GLY A 78 26.90 22.23 -7.99
C GLY A 78 26.16 21.04 -7.39
N TYR A 79 24.86 20.97 -7.65
CA TYR A 79 23.96 19.98 -7.06
C TYR A 79 23.17 19.24 -8.13
N SER A 80 23.13 17.92 -8.02
CA SER A 80 22.25 17.07 -8.80
C SER A 80 20.96 16.81 -8.01
N VAL A 81 19.83 17.28 -8.54
CA VAL A 81 18.50 17.16 -7.93
C VAL A 81 17.70 16.09 -8.67
N TYR A 82 17.24 15.07 -7.96
CA TYR A 82 16.45 13.96 -8.48
C TYR A 82 15.04 13.98 -7.86
N SER A 83 14.06 14.39 -8.66
CA SER A 83 12.63 14.32 -8.32
C SER A 83 11.88 13.42 -9.30
N GLU A 84 11.10 13.98 -10.21
CA GLU A 84 10.65 13.32 -11.44
C GLU A 84 11.79 13.22 -12.46
N LYS A 85 12.65 14.26 -12.49
CA LYS A 85 13.79 14.36 -13.41
C LYS A 85 15.08 14.62 -12.66
N ALA A 86 16.18 14.25 -13.29
CA ALA A 86 17.50 14.64 -12.81
C ALA A 86 17.80 16.01 -13.42
N LYS A 87 18.06 17.01 -12.59
CA LYS A 87 18.50 18.34 -13.01
C LYS A 87 19.80 18.66 -12.28
N THR A 88 20.71 19.35 -12.94
CA THR A 88 21.86 19.93 -12.27
C THR A 88 21.55 21.40 -12.03
N LEU A 89 21.65 21.84 -10.78
CA LEU A 89 21.46 23.22 -10.36
C LEU A 89 22.78 23.73 -9.75
N ASN A 90 23.07 25.01 -9.92
CA ASN A 90 24.08 25.67 -9.09
C ASN A 90 23.51 25.98 -7.70
N LYS A 91 24.35 26.53 -6.81
CA LYS A 91 23.97 26.81 -5.42
C LYS A 91 22.85 27.84 -5.35
N GLU A 92 22.96 28.93 -6.10
CA GLU A 92 22.00 30.03 -6.09
C GLU A 92 20.62 29.57 -6.60
N GLU A 93 20.58 28.80 -7.69
CA GLU A 93 19.35 28.24 -8.24
C GLU A 93 18.70 27.24 -7.29
N LEU A 94 19.50 26.40 -6.61
CA LEU A 94 18.97 25.46 -5.62
C LEU A 94 18.33 26.22 -4.46
N HIS A 95 19.03 27.21 -3.90
CA HIS A 95 18.53 27.99 -2.77
C HIS A 95 17.22 28.72 -3.13
N GLN A 96 17.14 29.29 -4.33
CA GLN A 96 15.93 29.99 -4.78
C GLN A 96 14.73 29.06 -5.01
N LYS A 97 14.98 27.82 -5.48
CA LYS A 97 13.93 26.86 -5.83
C LYS A 97 13.55 25.90 -4.71
N SER A 98 14.25 25.95 -3.58
CA SER A 98 14.03 25.04 -2.46
C SER A 98 13.49 25.74 -1.23
N THR A 99 12.62 25.07 -0.48
CA THR A 99 12.23 25.53 0.86
C THR A 99 13.36 25.24 1.86
N ASP A 100 13.28 25.78 3.07
CA ASP A 100 14.27 25.55 4.14
C ASP A 100 14.16 24.16 4.78
N PHE A 101 13.24 23.33 4.29
CA PHE A 101 13.10 21.95 4.72
C PHE A 101 14.24 21.07 4.19
N VAL A 102 14.90 20.37 5.10
CA VAL A 102 15.94 19.38 4.82
C VAL A 102 15.63 18.10 5.59
N LEU A 103 15.79 16.96 4.94
CA LEU A 103 15.62 15.64 5.55
C LEU A 103 16.88 14.83 5.33
N LEU A 104 17.52 14.48 6.43
CA LEU A 104 18.70 13.63 6.49
C LEU A 104 18.24 12.19 6.63
N PHE A 105 18.88 11.26 5.94
CA PHE A 105 18.46 9.86 5.95
C PHE A 105 19.65 8.91 5.97
N GLU A 106 19.47 7.78 6.64
CA GLU A 106 20.43 6.68 6.63
C GLU A 106 20.10 5.70 5.50
N LYS A 107 21.12 5.30 4.73
CA LYS A 107 20.95 4.25 3.74
C LYS A 107 20.96 2.89 4.44
N THR A 108 19.79 2.33 4.68
CA THR A 108 19.66 0.96 5.17
C THR A 108 19.84 -0.03 4.00
N GLU A 109 20.75 -1.00 4.16
CA GLU A 109 21.02 -2.01 3.12
C GLU A 109 19.86 -3.01 2.92
N ASN A 110 18.91 -3.06 3.87
CA ASN A 110 17.88 -4.11 3.96
C ASN A 110 16.45 -3.57 3.90
N ALA A 111 16.13 -2.66 2.97
CA ALA A 111 14.73 -2.48 2.59
C ALA A 111 14.28 -3.76 1.84
N GLU A 112 13.75 -4.73 2.56
CA GLU A 112 13.20 -5.97 1.99
C GLU A 112 12.01 -5.63 1.09
N SER A 113 12.28 -5.42 -0.21
CA SER A 113 11.21 -5.33 -1.20
C SER A 113 10.54 -6.70 -1.27
N LYS A 114 9.32 -6.82 -0.74
CA LYS A 114 8.50 -8.03 -0.95
C LYS A 114 8.43 -8.30 -2.45
N ALA A 115 8.80 -9.50 -2.87
CA ALA A 115 8.83 -9.86 -4.28
C ALA A 115 7.42 -9.77 -4.88
N VAL A 116 7.15 -8.68 -5.62
CA VAL A 116 5.93 -8.52 -6.38
C VAL A 116 5.99 -9.50 -7.55
N PHE A 117 4.97 -10.35 -7.68
CA PHE A 117 4.88 -11.32 -8.76
C PHE A 117 4.88 -10.58 -10.11
N ASN A 118 6.00 -10.65 -10.84
CA ASN A 118 6.15 -9.98 -12.13
C ASN A 118 5.59 -10.88 -13.24
N PHE A 119 4.49 -10.47 -13.88
CA PHE A 119 3.85 -11.24 -14.95
C PHE A 119 4.56 -11.10 -16.31
N LYS A 120 5.54 -10.18 -16.45
CA LYS A 120 6.24 -9.93 -17.72
C LYS A 120 7.00 -11.15 -18.27
N PRO A 121 7.75 -11.94 -17.47
CA PRO A 121 8.44 -13.13 -17.98
C PRO A 121 7.49 -14.17 -18.58
N LEU A 122 6.32 -14.38 -17.95
CA LEU A 122 5.30 -15.28 -18.47
C LEU A 122 4.73 -14.76 -19.80
N LEU A 123 4.47 -13.45 -19.90
CA LEU A 123 4.01 -12.82 -21.13
C LEU A 123 5.03 -12.97 -22.27
N TYR A 124 6.32 -12.74 -21.99
CA TYR A 124 7.38 -12.90 -22.99
C TYR A 124 7.56 -14.36 -23.42
N LEU A 125 7.39 -15.31 -22.50
CA LEU A 125 7.39 -16.74 -22.83
C LEU A 125 6.23 -17.09 -23.78
N ILE A 126 5.01 -16.61 -23.49
CA ILE A 126 3.85 -16.83 -24.37
C ILE A 126 4.10 -16.22 -25.76
N PHE A 127 4.66 -15.01 -25.83
CA PHE A 127 4.99 -14.38 -27.11
C PHE A 127 6.05 -15.17 -27.88
N ALA A 128 7.09 -15.64 -27.21
CA ALA A 128 8.13 -16.46 -27.83
C ALA A 128 7.57 -17.77 -28.39
N ILE A 129 6.65 -18.43 -27.68
CA ILE A 129 5.98 -19.65 -28.15
C ILE A 129 5.12 -19.35 -29.39
N ILE A 130 4.31 -18.28 -29.35
CA ILE A 130 3.46 -17.88 -30.48
C ILE A 130 4.32 -17.58 -31.72
N LEU A 131 5.41 -16.83 -31.55
CA LEU A 131 6.31 -16.51 -32.66
C LEU A 131 7.03 -17.75 -33.18
N GLY A 132 7.54 -18.61 -32.29
CA GLY A 132 8.19 -19.87 -32.67
C GLY A 132 7.27 -20.77 -33.48
N TYR A 133 6.02 -20.93 -33.03
CA TYR A 133 4.98 -21.65 -33.78
C TYR A 133 4.71 -21.00 -35.13
N SER A 134 4.52 -19.68 -35.17
CA SER A 134 4.18 -18.95 -36.39
C SER A 134 5.28 -19.03 -37.45
N PHE A 135 6.55 -18.83 -37.09
CA PHE A 135 7.67 -18.98 -38.04
C PHE A 135 7.92 -20.42 -38.48
N PHE A 136 7.54 -21.42 -37.68
CA PHE A 136 7.72 -22.84 -38.03
C PHE A 136 6.60 -23.37 -38.95
N THR A 137 5.37 -22.87 -38.78
CA THR A 137 4.18 -23.43 -39.43
C THR A 137 3.57 -22.59 -40.53
N GLN A 138 3.82 -21.27 -40.53
CA GLN A 138 3.16 -20.32 -41.42
C GLN A 138 4.16 -19.70 -42.40
N THR A 139 3.64 -19.03 -43.44
CA THR A 139 4.49 -18.28 -44.36
C THR A 139 5.13 -17.07 -43.69
N ILE A 140 6.21 -16.55 -44.26
CA ILE A 140 6.93 -15.41 -43.70
C ILE A 140 6.03 -14.17 -43.53
N TYR A 141 5.08 -13.93 -44.44
CA TYR A 141 4.17 -12.79 -44.37
C TYR A 141 3.11 -12.94 -43.27
N GLU A 142 2.63 -14.16 -43.03
CA GLU A 142 1.72 -14.48 -41.92
C GLU A 142 2.44 -14.39 -40.57
N ALA A 143 3.69 -14.85 -40.51
CA ALA A 143 4.53 -14.69 -39.33
C ALA A 143 4.81 -13.22 -39.00
N LEU A 144 5.13 -12.40 -40.01
CA LEU A 144 5.27 -10.95 -39.85
C LEU A 144 3.96 -10.28 -39.41
N PHE A 145 2.81 -10.75 -39.89
CA PHE A 145 1.51 -10.29 -39.43
C PHE A 145 1.33 -10.56 -37.92
N ASN A 146 1.72 -11.74 -37.45
CA ASN A 146 1.66 -12.09 -36.03
C ASN A 146 2.64 -11.30 -35.16
N VAL A 147 3.83 -10.98 -35.67
CA VAL A 147 4.76 -10.05 -35.00
C VAL A 147 4.09 -8.70 -34.78
N LEU A 148 3.43 -8.15 -35.81
CA LEU A 148 2.71 -6.88 -35.69
C LEU A 148 1.53 -6.99 -34.71
N SER A 149 0.77 -8.09 -34.76
CA SER A 149 -0.33 -8.34 -33.81
C SER A 149 0.16 -8.36 -32.36
N LEU A 150 1.24 -9.08 -32.06
CA LEU A 150 1.81 -9.14 -30.71
C LEU A 150 2.41 -7.80 -30.26
N ALA A 151 3.04 -7.05 -31.17
CA ALA A 151 3.49 -5.69 -30.87
C ALA A 151 2.31 -4.78 -30.50
N GLY A 152 1.19 -4.91 -31.23
CA GLY A 152 -0.07 -4.23 -30.91
C GLY A 152 -0.61 -4.63 -29.53
N VAL A 153 -0.68 -5.95 -29.25
CA VAL A 153 -1.09 -6.46 -27.92
C VAL A 153 -0.22 -5.86 -26.82
N TYR A 154 1.10 -5.86 -27.00
CA TYR A 154 2.04 -5.35 -26.00
C TYR A 154 1.80 -3.87 -25.69
N ILE A 155 1.73 -3.03 -26.72
CA ILE A 155 1.51 -1.59 -26.55
C ILE A 155 0.14 -1.33 -25.92
N SER A 156 -0.90 -2.02 -26.37
CA SER A 156 -2.25 -1.88 -25.81
C SER A 156 -2.33 -2.35 -24.36
N LEU A 157 -1.62 -3.41 -23.97
CA LEU A 157 -1.53 -3.86 -22.57
C LEU A 157 -0.82 -2.82 -21.69
N GLU A 158 0.27 -2.23 -22.17
CA GLU A 158 0.97 -1.17 -21.43
C GLU A 158 0.06 0.05 -21.22
N ILE A 159 -0.74 0.44 -22.23
CA ILE A 159 -1.70 1.56 -22.11
C ILE A 159 -2.82 1.21 -21.11
N PHE A 160 -3.37 0.00 -21.21
CA PHE A 160 -4.41 -0.49 -20.32
C PHE A 160 -3.92 -0.53 -18.86
N ASN A 161 -2.69 -0.95 -18.62
CA ASN A 161 -2.08 -0.94 -17.29
C ASN A 161 -1.82 0.49 -16.77
N GLN A 162 -1.41 1.41 -17.64
CA GLN A 162 -1.17 2.80 -17.27
C GLN A 162 -2.43 3.52 -16.79
N LYS A 163 -3.62 3.12 -17.30
CA LYS A 163 -4.93 3.61 -16.84
C LYS A 163 -5.11 3.45 -15.33
N PHE A 164 -4.56 2.39 -14.73
CA PHE A 164 -4.71 2.03 -13.31
C PHE A 164 -3.47 2.38 -12.47
N GLY A 165 -2.69 3.39 -12.89
CA GLY A 165 -1.60 3.95 -12.08
C GLY A 165 -0.25 3.25 -12.20
N ASN A 166 -0.13 2.18 -13.01
CA ASN A 166 1.16 1.56 -13.30
C ASN A 166 1.99 2.46 -14.24
N THR A 167 3.26 2.68 -13.91
CA THR A 167 4.17 3.41 -14.80
C THR A 167 4.77 2.46 -15.84
N SER A 168 4.44 2.70 -17.11
CA SER A 168 5.05 1.99 -18.24
C SER A 168 6.33 2.71 -18.68
N THR A 169 7.48 2.04 -18.54
CA THR A 169 8.76 2.54 -19.07
C THR A 169 8.74 2.64 -20.59
N VAL A 170 8.02 1.73 -21.26
CA VAL A 170 7.91 1.71 -22.72
C VAL A 170 7.11 2.91 -23.22
N ILE A 171 5.94 3.19 -22.64
CA ILE A 171 5.15 4.37 -23.03
C ILE A 171 5.90 5.66 -22.71
N GLY A 172 6.55 5.74 -21.54
CA GLY A 172 7.39 6.88 -21.17
C GLY A 172 8.51 7.14 -22.20
N SER A 173 9.19 6.10 -22.65
CA SER A 173 10.25 6.22 -23.67
C SER A 173 9.72 6.67 -25.04
N ILE A 174 8.56 6.16 -25.47
CA ILE A 174 7.97 6.48 -26.79
C ILE A 174 7.42 7.91 -26.80
N CYS A 175 6.67 8.29 -25.76
CA CYS A 175 6.06 9.63 -25.66
C CYS A 175 7.09 10.74 -25.43
N GLY A 176 8.30 10.39 -24.97
CA GLY A 176 9.35 11.35 -24.65
C GLY A 176 9.09 12.06 -23.32
N ASP A 177 10.17 12.48 -22.69
CA ASP A 177 10.13 13.23 -21.44
C ASP A 177 9.52 14.62 -21.64
N THR A 178 8.57 15.01 -20.77
CA THR A 178 7.93 16.33 -20.72
C THR A 178 8.95 17.49 -20.75
N SER A 179 9.03 18.27 -21.82
CA SER A 179 9.80 19.52 -21.80
C SER A 179 9.28 20.46 -20.71
N ALA A 180 10.15 21.26 -20.08
CA ALA A 180 9.92 22.11 -18.89
C ALA A 180 8.76 23.14 -18.96
N LYS A 181 7.97 23.15 -20.05
CA LYS A 181 6.82 24.03 -20.29
C LYS A 181 5.47 23.30 -20.33
N GLN A 182 5.42 21.96 -20.22
CA GLN A 182 4.17 21.20 -20.24
C GLN A 182 4.15 20.12 -19.16
N THR A 183 3.18 20.22 -18.24
CA THR A 183 2.93 19.27 -17.14
C THR A 183 2.27 17.96 -17.61
N THR A 184 1.77 17.91 -18.85
CA THR A 184 1.19 16.71 -19.48
C THR A 184 1.81 16.50 -20.84
N ASN A 185 2.30 15.28 -21.12
CA ASN A 185 2.76 14.95 -22.48
C ASN A 185 1.54 14.83 -23.41
N SER A 186 1.73 15.02 -24.72
CA SER A 186 0.65 14.95 -25.71
C SER A 186 -0.09 13.60 -25.71
N CYS A 187 0.60 12.53 -25.27
CA CYS A 187 0.01 11.21 -25.09
C CYS A 187 -1.01 11.16 -23.93
N ASP A 188 -0.67 11.73 -22.77
CA ASP A 188 -1.51 11.78 -21.58
C ASP A 188 -2.78 12.58 -21.85
N LYS A 189 -2.68 13.66 -22.63
CA LYS A 189 -3.86 14.45 -23.04
C LYS A 189 -4.87 13.58 -23.80
N ILE A 190 -4.40 12.79 -24.76
CA ILE A 190 -5.27 11.93 -25.59
C ILE A 190 -5.75 10.68 -24.84
N ILE A 191 -4.87 10.02 -24.07
CA ILE A 191 -5.18 8.75 -23.39
C ILE A 191 -6.01 8.97 -22.11
N LYS A 192 -5.69 10.00 -21.32
CA LYS A 192 -6.37 10.25 -20.04
C LYS A 192 -7.65 11.06 -20.21
N GLN A 193 -7.69 12.03 -21.14
CA GLN A 193 -8.86 12.90 -21.33
C GLN A 193 -9.89 12.36 -22.34
N ASP A 194 -9.76 11.13 -22.82
CA ASP A 194 -10.81 10.47 -23.60
C ASP A 194 -12.12 10.47 -22.79
N LYS A 195 -13.07 11.29 -23.25
CA LYS A 195 -14.40 11.46 -22.65
C LYS A 195 -15.39 10.39 -23.12
N THR A 196 -15.03 9.60 -24.13
CA THR A 196 -15.87 8.52 -24.61
C THR A 196 -15.63 7.29 -23.76
N SER A 197 -16.66 6.85 -23.05
CA SER A 197 -16.63 5.58 -22.32
C SER A 197 -17.86 4.76 -22.71
N ILE A 198 -17.61 3.53 -23.13
CA ILE A 198 -18.65 2.55 -23.46
C ILE A 198 -18.47 1.41 -22.47
N LEU A 199 -19.46 1.19 -21.59
CA LEU A 199 -19.39 0.17 -20.54
C LEU A 199 -18.14 0.29 -19.64
N GLY A 200 -17.61 1.50 -19.46
CA GLY A 200 -16.39 1.77 -18.67
C GLY A 200 -15.07 1.53 -19.41
N LEU A 201 -15.12 1.05 -20.66
CA LEU A 201 -13.97 0.95 -21.56
C LEU A 201 -13.77 2.27 -22.31
N LYS A 202 -12.51 2.71 -22.38
CA LYS A 202 -12.05 3.84 -23.20
C LYS A 202 -11.73 3.38 -24.62
N PHE A 203 -11.59 4.30 -25.56
CA PHE A 203 -11.19 3.96 -26.93
C PHE A 203 -9.86 3.21 -26.99
N SER A 204 -8.92 3.54 -26.10
CA SER A 204 -7.66 2.81 -25.94
C SER A 204 -7.85 1.33 -25.59
N ASP A 205 -8.88 0.97 -24.83
CA ASP A 205 -9.11 -0.40 -24.37
C ASP A 205 -9.59 -1.30 -25.51
N PHE A 206 -10.27 -0.73 -26.51
CA PHE A 206 -10.66 -1.44 -27.73
C PHE A 206 -9.45 -1.85 -28.59
N SER A 207 -8.32 -1.14 -28.49
CA SER A 207 -7.09 -1.56 -29.17
C SER A 207 -6.57 -2.90 -28.60
N LEU A 208 -6.68 -3.10 -27.29
CA LEU A 208 -6.29 -4.37 -26.65
C LEU A 208 -7.19 -5.51 -27.11
N ILE A 209 -8.50 -5.28 -27.16
CA ILE A 209 -9.47 -6.26 -27.66
C ILE A 209 -9.13 -6.62 -29.11
N TYR A 210 -8.92 -5.60 -29.96
CA TYR A 210 -8.63 -5.76 -31.37
C TYR A 210 -7.36 -6.59 -31.63
N PHE A 211 -6.23 -6.18 -31.06
CA PHE A 211 -4.95 -6.86 -31.30
C PHE A 211 -4.90 -8.25 -30.67
N THR A 212 -5.56 -8.47 -29.53
CA THR A 212 -5.64 -9.80 -28.92
C THR A 212 -6.46 -10.75 -29.79
N GLY A 213 -7.59 -10.27 -30.31
CA GLY A 213 -8.41 -11.02 -31.27
C GLY A 213 -7.64 -11.35 -32.55
N LEU A 214 -6.93 -10.39 -33.13
CA LEU A 214 -6.09 -10.62 -34.32
C LEU A 214 -4.91 -11.54 -34.06
N ALA A 215 -4.24 -11.45 -32.91
CA ALA A 215 -3.16 -12.36 -32.55
C ALA A 215 -3.67 -13.80 -32.44
N ALA A 216 -4.83 -14.00 -31.82
CA ALA A 216 -5.46 -15.32 -31.73
C ALA A 216 -5.91 -15.86 -33.08
N LEU A 217 -6.56 -15.05 -33.93
CA LEU A 217 -6.94 -15.46 -35.29
C LEU A 217 -5.71 -15.75 -36.16
N GLY A 218 -4.63 -14.99 -35.96
CA GLY A 218 -3.38 -15.10 -36.68
C GLY A 218 -2.63 -16.42 -36.45
N LEU A 219 -2.86 -17.09 -35.32
CA LEU A 219 -2.36 -18.46 -35.07
C LEU A 219 -2.94 -19.49 -36.05
N PHE A 220 -4.11 -19.24 -36.61
CA PHE A 220 -4.81 -20.18 -37.49
C PHE A 220 -4.75 -19.77 -38.97
N LEU A 221 -3.81 -18.89 -39.34
CA LEU A 221 -3.54 -18.58 -40.75
C LEU A 221 -2.95 -19.81 -41.47
N PRO A 222 -3.34 -20.08 -42.74
CA PRO A 222 -4.20 -19.26 -43.61
C PRO A 222 -5.71 -19.49 -43.44
N ALA A 223 -6.17 -20.42 -42.60
CA ALA A 223 -7.59 -20.79 -42.50
C ALA A 223 -8.52 -19.60 -42.12
N THR A 224 -8.00 -18.65 -41.35
CA THR A 224 -8.72 -17.42 -40.93
C THR A 224 -8.49 -16.21 -41.85
N ALA A 225 -7.76 -16.35 -42.96
CA ALA A 225 -7.29 -15.24 -43.79
C ALA A 225 -8.41 -14.31 -44.29
N TYR A 226 -9.54 -14.86 -44.76
CA TYR A 226 -10.69 -14.07 -45.21
C TYR A 226 -11.24 -13.14 -44.11
N ILE A 227 -11.35 -13.66 -42.88
CA ILE A 227 -11.87 -12.92 -41.71
C ILE A 227 -10.87 -11.86 -41.27
N VAL A 228 -9.58 -12.21 -41.19
CA VAL A 228 -8.51 -11.27 -40.84
C VAL A 228 -8.45 -10.12 -41.85
N LYS A 229 -8.62 -10.41 -43.15
CA LYS A 229 -8.70 -9.40 -44.21
C LYS A 229 -9.89 -8.44 -44.04
N GLY A 230 -11.04 -8.96 -43.61
CA GLY A 230 -12.19 -8.13 -43.25
C GLY A 230 -11.88 -7.17 -42.08
N PHE A 231 -11.32 -7.69 -40.99
CA PHE A 231 -11.00 -6.87 -39.80
C PHE A 231 -9.89 -5.85 -40.05
N THR A 232 -8.89 -6.17 -40.87
CA THR A 232 -7.86 -5.21 -41.26
C THR A 232 -8.45 -4.10 -42.13
N LEU A 233 -9.37 -4.41 -43.06
CA LEU A 233 -10.06 -3.39 -43.85
C LEU A 233 -10.89 -2.43 -42.98
N VAL A 234 -11.62 -2.96 -41.99
CA VAL A 234 -12.38 -2.14 -41.03
C VAL A 234 -11.48 -1.22 -40.19
N SER A 235 -10.22 -1.62 -39.94
CA SER A 235 -9.26 -0.81 -39.18
C SER A 235 -8.95 0.55 -39.84
N VAL A 236 -9.19 0.70 -41.14
CA VAL A 236 -9.07 1.98 -41.87
C VAL A 236 -9.94 3.06 -41.23
N LEU A 237 -11.15 2.70 -40.75
CA LEU A 237 -12.03 3.63 -40.04
C LEU A 237 -11.42 4.07 -38.72
N ALA A 238 -10.80 3.15 -37.97
CA ALA A 238 -10.12 3.45 -36.71
C ALA A 238 -8.88 4.34 -36.92
N ILE A 239 -8.11 4.10 -37.98
CA ILE A 239 -6.97 4.94 -38.38
C ILE A 239 -7.45 6.36 -38.70
N ALA A 240 -8.47 6.48 -39.55
CA ALA A 240 -9.03 7.78 -39.94
C ALA A 240 -9.58 8.55 -38.73
N TYR A 241 -10.30 7.87 -37.84
CA TYR A 241 -10.82 8.45 -36.60
C TYR A 241 -9.69 8.94 -35.68
N SER A 242 -8.66 8.11 -35.46
CA SER A 242 -7.53 8.47 -34.59
C SER A 242 -6.76 9.68 -35.13
N LEU A 243 -6.52 9.74 -36.44
CA LEU A 243 -5.88 10.89 -37.09
C LEU A 243 -6.75 12.15 -37.03
N TYR A 244 -8.07 12.01 -37.21
CA TYR A 244 -9.01 13.13 -37.11
C TYR A 244 -8.99 13.78 -35.71
N ILE A 245 -9.07 12.96 -34.66
CA ILE A 245 -9.02 13.45 -33.27
C ILE A 245 -7.68 14.15 -33.00
N GLN A 246 -6.55 13.55 -33.40
CA GLN A 246 -5.23 14.13 -33.14
C GLN A 246 -5.00 15.45 -33.89
N ALA A 247 -5.37 15.52 -35.16
CA ALA A 247 -5.11 16.69 -36.00
C ALA A 247 -6.09 17.85 -35.74
N PHE A 248 -7.39 17.57 -35.60
CA PHE A 248 -8.43 18.60 -35.60
C PHE A 248 -9.01 18.89 -34.22
N VAL A 249 -9.18 17.88 -33.36
CA VAL A 249 -9.80 18.04 -32.04
C VAL A 249 -8.75 18.43 -31.00
N GLU A 250 -7.73 17.59 -30.83
CA GLU A 250 -6.72 17.77 -29.79
C GLU A 250 -5.57 18.67 -30.20
N LYS A 251 -5.37 18.84 -31.52
CA LYS A 251 -4.28 19.61 -32.13
C LYS A 251 -2.90 19.20 -31.59
N ALA A 252 -2.75 17.90 -31.34
CA ALA A 252 -1.56 17.30 -30.77
C ALA A 252 -1.41 15.87 -31.29
N PHE A 253 -0.19 15.48 -31.66
CA PHE A 253 0.10 14.13 -32.14
C PHE A 253 0.61 13.26 -30.99
N CYS A 254 -0.07 12.14 -30.75
CA CYS A 254 0.36 11.14 -29.77
C CYS A 254 1.29 10.13 -30.46
N ARG A 255 2.54 10.07 -30.04
CA ARG A 255 3.54 9.14 -30.61
C ARG A 255 3.12 7.68 -30.47
N VAL A 256 2.51 7.31 -29.34
CA VAL A 256 2.00 5.95 -29.12
C VAL A 256 0.85 5.63 -30.09
N CYS A 257 -0.08 6.56 -30.32
CA CYS A 257 -1.14 6.37 -31.30
C CYS A 257 -0.58 6.24 -32.73
N LEU A 258 0.47 6.98 -33.07
CA LEU A 258 1.15 6.84 -34.38
C LEU A 258 1.83 5.47 -34.54
N VAL A 259 2.38 4.90 -33.47
CA VAL A 259 2.90 3.52 -33.50
C VAL A 259 1.77 2.52 -33.73
N ILE A 260 0.63 2.65 -33.02
CA ILE A 260 -0.55 1.80 -33.26
C ILE A 260 -1.03 1.93 -34.71
N ILE A 261 -1.14 3.15 -35.23
CA ILE A 261 -1.52 3.39 -36.63
C ILE A 261 -0.53 2.71 -37.59
N SER A 262 0.78 2.79 -37.33
CA SER A 262 1.81 2.16 -38.16
C SER A 262 1.66 0.64 -38.17
N ILE A 263 1.35 0.03 -37.02
CA ILE A 263 1.08 -1.41 -36.91
C ILE A 263 -0.17 -1.79 -37.72
N LEU A 264 -1.27 -1.04 -37.58
CA LEU A 264 -2.51 -1.30 -38.32
C LEU A 264 -2.31 -1.18 -39.84
N VAL A 265 -1.56 -0.16 -40.30
CA VAL A 265 -1.22 0.00 -41.71
C VAL A 265 -0.37 -1.18 -42.20
N GLY A 266 0.62 -1.62 -41.43
CA GLY A 266 1.44 -2.79 -41.76
C GLY A 266 0.60 -4.06 -41.90
N GLN A 267 -0.32 -4.31 -40.96
CA GLN A 267 -1.26 -5.43 -41.02
C GLN A 267 -2.19 -5.37 -42.24
N LEU A 268 -2.71 -4.18 -42.56
CA LEU A 268 -3.55 -3.95 -43.73
C LEU A 268 -2.79 -4.25 -45.03
N VAL A 269 -1.56 -3.74 -45.17
CA VAL A 269 -0.72 -3.97 -46.35
C VAL A 269 -0.42 -5.46 -46.51
N LEU A 270 -0.01 -6.14 -45.44
CA LEU A 270 0.27 -7.58 -45.48
C LEU A 270 -0.97 -8.38 -45.89
N SER A 271 -2.12 -8.06 -45.31
CA SER A 271 -3.37 -8.78 -45.56
C SER A 271 -3.92 -8.55 -46.97
N ILE A 272 -3.83 -7.32 -47.50
CA ILE A 272 -4.30 -7.04 -48.86
C ILE A 272 -3.42 -7.73 -49.91
N LEU A 273 -2.10 -7.63 -49.76
CA LEU A 273 -1.15 -8.05 -50.79
C LEU A 273 -0.85 -9.56 -50.78
N PHE A 274 -0.75 -10.18 -49.60
CA PHE A 274 -0.21 -11.54 -49.48
C PHE A 274 -1.24 -12.58 -49.05
N PHE A 275 -2.34 -12.20 -48.39
CA PHE A 275 -3.31 -13.18 -47.92
C PHE A 275 -4.27 -13.56 -49.05
N GLN A 276 -4.24 -14.83 -49.42
CA GLN A 276 -5.15 -15.39 -50.41
C GLN A 276 -6.58 -15.47 -49.88
N SER A 277 -7.55 -15.29 -50.77
CA SER A 277 -8.97 -15.43 -50.45
C SER A 277 -9.30 -16.90 -50.23
N THR A 278 -9.26 -17.35 -48.98
CA THR A 278 -9.78 -18.66 -48.59
C THR A 278 -11.31 -18.66 -48.66
N PRO A 279 -11.95 -19.82 -48.97
CA PRO A 279 -13.39 -19.90 -49.04
C PRO A 279 -14.00 -19.60 -47.66
N PHE A 280 -15.07 -18.81 -47.67
CA PHE A 280 -15.77 -18.43 -46.46
C PHE A 280 -16.39 -19.65 -45.77
N SER A 281 -16.09 -19.83 -44.47
CA SER A 281 -16.62 -20.92 -43.66
C SER A 281 -17.45 -20.38 -42.50
N ILE A 282 -18.72 -20.81 -42.42
CA ILE A 282 -19.66 -20.44 -41.36
C ILE A 282 -19.13 -20.90 -39.99
N ALA A 283 -18.50 -22.07 -39.92
CA ALA A 283 -17.92 -22.58 -38.68
C ALA A 283 -16.78 -21.66 -38.17
N VAL A 284 -15.91 -21.18 -39.07
CA VAL A 284 -14.83 -20.25 -38.72
C VAL A 284 -15.41 -18.89 -38.29
N LEU A 285 -16.49 -18.41 -38.94
CA LEU A 285 -17.19 -17.20 -38.50
C LEU A 285 -17.77 -17.34 -37.09
N LEU A 286 -18.44 -18.46 -36.78
CA LEU A 286 -19.02 -18.70 -35.45
C LEU A 286 -17.94 -18.79 -34.37
N LEU A 287 -16.85 -19.52 -34.63
CA LEU A 287 -15.71 -19.59 -33.71
C LEU A 287 -15.05 -18.22 -33.51
N THR A 288 -14.96 -17.42 -34.58
CA THR A 288 -14.48 -16.03 -34.50
C THR A 288 -15.38 -15.17 -33.62
N ALA A 289 -16.70 -15.29 -33.78
CA ALA A 289 -17.65 -14.55 -32.94
C ALA A 289 -17.52 -14.93 -31.46
N VAL A 290 -17.39 -16.23 -31.16
CA VAL A 290 -17.12 -16.71 -29.79
C VAL A 290 -15.81 -16.15 -29.25
N LEU A 291 -14.74 -16.16 -30.05
CA LEU A 291 -13.45 -15.57 -29.68
C LEU A 291 -13.58 -14.09 -29.32
N TRP A 292 -14.27 -13.29 -30.14
CA TRP A 292 -14.47 -11.86 -29.84
C TRP A 292 -15.27 -11.65 -28.57
N ILE A 293 -16.32 -12.43 -28.34
CA ILE A 293 -17.11 -12.37 -27.11
C ILE A 293 -16.21 -12.69 -25.90
N LEU A 294 -15.36 -13.72 -25.99
CA LEU A 294 -14.45 -14.09 -24.92
C LEU A 294 -13.42 -13.00 -24.62
N VAL A 295 -12.75 -12.46 -25.66
CA VAL A 295 -11.74 -11.40 -25.50
C VAL A 295 -12.38 -10.12 -24.95
N PHE A 296 -13.53 -9.71 -25.50
CA PHE A 296 -14.28 -8.55 -25.01
C PHE A 296 -14.69 -8.72 -23.54
N SER A 297 -15.24 -9.88 -23.19
CA SER A 297 -15.67 -10.17 -21.81
C SER A 297 -14.49 -10.20 -20.85
N ALA A 298 -13.35 -10.75 -21.25
CA ALA A 298 -12.13 -10.77 -20.44
C ALA A 298 -11.62 -9.36 -20.16
N VAL A 299 -11.48 -8.51 -21.20
CA VAL A 299 -11.02 -7.12 -21.02
C VAL A 299 -12.00 -6.32 -20.16
N LEU A 300 -13.31 -6.48 -20.37
CA LEU A 300 -14.33 -5.83 -19.56
C LEU A 300 -14.27 -6.27 -18.09
N TYR A 301 -14.10 -7.56 -17.84
CA TYR A 301 -13.97 -8.13 -16.50
C TYR A 301 -12.73 -7.56 -15.77
N PHE A 302 -11.57 -7.58 -16.42
CA PHE A 302 -10.34 -7.01 -15.85
C PHE A 302 -10.46 -5.50 -15.63
N ASN A 303 -11.08 -4.77 -16.55
CA ASN A 303 -11.32 -3.34 -16.39
C ASN A 303 -12.16 -3.05 -15.13
N ASN A 304 -13.23 -3.81 -14.92
CA ASN A 304 -14.10 -3.64 -13.75
C ASN A 304 -13.39 -4.00 -12.45
N ILE A 305 -12.65 -5.11 -12.39
CA ILE A 305 -11.89 -5.50 -11.21
C ILE A 305 -10.82 -4.46 -10.86
N LEU A 306 -10.04 -4.01 -11.83
CA LEU A 306 -8.98 -3.03 -11.58
C LEU A 306 -9.55 -1.67 -11.18
N SER A 307 -10.68 -1.25 -11.77
CA SER A 307 -11.38 -0.02 -11.37
C SER A 307 -11.91 -0.11 -9.93
N GLN A 308 -12.51 -1.25 -9.55
CA GLN A 308 -12.98 -1.47 -8.19
C GLN A 308 -11.81 -1.50 -7.20
N LYS A 309 -10.71 -2.17 -7.54
CA LYS A 309 -9.49 -2.18 -6.72
C LYS A 309 -8.96 -0.77 -6.50
N GLU A 310 -8.85 0.05 -7.55
CA GLU A 310 -8.38 1.43 -7.43
C GLU A 310 -9.32 2.29 -6.55
N SER A 311 -10.64 2.15 -6.75
CA SER A 311 -11.64 2.84 -5.93
C SER A 311 -11.57 2.42 -4.46
N LEU A 312 -11.44 1.12 -4.18
CA LEU A 312 -11.30 0.59 -2.83
C LEU A 312 -10.00 1.06 -2.18
N GLN A 313 -8.89 1.08 -2.91
CA GLN A 313 -7.61 1.60 -2.38
C GLN A 313 -7.72 3.08 -2.01
N LYS A 314 -8.31 3.92 -2.86
CA LYS A 314 -8.53 5.35 -2.54
C LYS A 314 -9.46 5.54 -1.35
N SER A 315 -10.55 4.77 -1.29
CA SER A 315 -11.49 4.81 -0.17
C SER A 315 -10.84 4.37 1.13
N ASN A 316 -10.05 3.29 1.09
CA ASN A 316 -9.33 2.76 2.24
C ASN A 316 -8.26 3.74 2.73
N ALA A 317 -7.49 4.36 1.83
CA ALA A 317 -6.53 5.39 2.21
C ALA A 317 -7.21 6.58 2.93
N LYS A 318 -8.36 7.04 2.41
CA LYS A 318 -9.16 8.09 3.07
C LYS A 318 -9.71 7.64 4.43
N ASN A 319 -10.16 6.39 4.54
CA ASN A 319 -10.64 5.84 5.81
C ASN A 319 -9.52 5.75 6.84
N LEU A 320 -8.36 5.20 6.47
CA LEU A 320 -7.18 5.14 7.33
C LEU A 320 -6.70 6.53 7.76
N ARG A 321 -6.74 7.52 6.86
CA ARG A 321 -6.43 8.91 7.22
C ARG A 321 -7.34 9.44 8.33
N PHE A 322 -8.62 9.10 8.27
CA PHE A 322 -9.60 9.45 9.30
C PHE A 322 -9.35 8.64 10.58
N LYS A 323 -9.16 7.32 10.45
CA LYS A 323 -8.94 6.39 11.57
C LYS A 323 -7.64 6.69 12.33
N ARG A 324 -6.59 7.16 11.66
CA ARG A 324 -5.28 7.51 12.27
C ARG A 324 -5.21 8.97 12.72
N ASN A 325 -6.32 9.71 12.72
CA ASN A 325 -6.29 11.10 13.15
C ASN A 325 -6.32 11.17 14.68
N TYR A 326 -5.20 11.58 15.27
CA TYR A 326 -5.04 11.66 16.72
C TYR A 326 -6.06 12.57 17.40
N GLU A 327 -6.31 13.76 16.87
CA GLU A 327 -7.28 14.70 17.44
C GLU A 327 -8.69 14.10 17.52
N LEU A 328 -9.10 13.36 16.48
CA LEU A 328 -10.38 12.65 16.48
C LEU A 328 -10.38 11.50 17.50
N PHE A 329 -9.29 10.74 17.60
CA PHE A 329 -9.13 9.70 18.61
C PHE A 329 -9.19 10.29 20.03
N LYS A 330 -8.38 11.30 20.34
CA LYS A 330 -8.34 12.02 21.62
C LYS A 330 -9.71 12.58 21.99
N SER A 331 -10.41 13.22 21.05
CA SER A 331 -11.77 13.73 21.30
C SER A 331 -12.77 12.64 21.72
N GLN A 332 -12.65 11.43 21.15
CA GLN A 332 -13.49 10.29 21.50
C GLN A 332 -13.04 9.61 22.80
N LEU A 333 -11.73 9.59 23.07
CA LEU A 333 -11.16 9.06 24.31
C LEU A 333 -11.63 9.89 25.51
N LEU A 334 -11.65 11.21 25.38
CA LEU A 334 -12.04 12.16 26.41
C LEU A 334 -13.56 12.36 26.54
N GLU A 335 -14.37 11.71 25.70
CA GLU A 335 -15.84 11.81 25.75
C GLU A 335 -16.42 11.14 27.01
N LYS A 336 -15.78 10.06 27.48
CA LYS A 336 -16.16 9.36 28.70
C LYS A 336 -15.49 10.01 29.91
N GLU A 337 -16.17 9.96 31.05
CA GLU A 337 -15.61 10.47 32.31
C GLU A 337 -14.34 9.72 32.68
N LYS A 338 -13.38 10.46 33.26
CA LYS A 338 -12.12 9.89 33.74
C LYS A 338 -12.40 8.95 34.92
N ILE A 339 -11.87 7.75 34.83
CA ILE A 339 -11.95 6.72 35.86
C ILE A 339 -10.75 6.84 36.78
N GLU A 340 -11.01 7.03 38.07
CA GLU A 340 -10.00 7.03 39.12
C GLU A 340 -10.06 5.71 39.89
N PHE A 341 -9.05 4.87 39.74
CA PHE A 341 -8.92 3.61 40.47
C PHE A 341 -8.31 3.84 41.85
N GLN A 342 -8.83 3.15 42.85
CA GLN A 342 -8.26 3.18 44.20
C GLN A 342 -6.99 2.33 44.26
N ASP A 343 -7.05 1.11 43.71
CA ASP A 343 -5.88 0.23 43.62
C ASP A 343 -5.08 0.50 42.34
N THR A 344 -3.86 1.02 42.50
CA THR A 344 -2.93 1.38 41.41
C THR A 344 -1.61 0.61 41.47
N GLU A 345 -1.41 -0.26 42.46
CA GLU A 345 -0.13 -0.93 42.73
C GLU A 345 -0.14 -2.42 42.40
N THR A 346 -1.30 -3.05 42.51
CA THR A 346 -1.42 -4.49 42.26
C THR A 346 -1.31 -4.76 40.75
N PHE A 347 -0.43 -5.69 40.39
CA PHE A 347 -0.14 -6.08 39.00
C PHE A 347 0.26 -4.92 38.08
N THR A 348 0.99 -3.96 38.65
CA THR A 348 1.58 -2.85 37.91
C THR A 348 2.99 -3.20 37.45
N LEU A 349 3.25 -3.00 36.16
CA LEU A 349 4.41 -3.41 35.40
C LEU A 349 5.02 -2.20 34.65
N GLY A 350 6.31 -2.27 34.35
CA GLY A 350 7.03 -1.20 33.66
C GLY A 350 7.44 -0.08 34.62
N ASN A 351 7.54 1.15 34.11
CA ASN A 351 7.88 2.30 34.93
C ASN A 351 6.64 2.83 35.66
N LYS A 352 6.50 2.50 36.96
CA LYS A 352 5.39 2.96 37.82
C LYS A 352 5.25 4.49 37.90
N ASN A 353 6.32 5.23 37.63
CA ASN A 353 6.31 6.69 37.65
C ASN A 353 6.00 7.30 36.27
N SER A 354 5.75 6.48 35.25
CA SER A 354 5.36 6.99 33.94
C SER A 354 4.04 7.76 34.01
N LYS A 355 4.00 8.84 33.23
CA LYS A 355 2.79 9.62 32.97
C LYS A 355 1.80 8.88 32.08
N PHE A 356 2.30 8.01 31.18
CA PHE A 356 1.44 7.14 30.38
C PHE A 356 1.11 5.86 31.17
N ARG A 357 -0.17 5.71 31.53
CA ARG A 357 -0.70 4.60 32.31
C ARG A 357 -1.74 3.84 31.51
N LEU A 358 -1.48 2.58 31.24
CA LEU A 358 -2.42 1.68 30.59
C LEU A 358 -2.93 0.65 31.60
N SER A 359 -4.23 0.69 31.92
CA SER A 359 -4.88 -0.37 32.68
C SER A 359 -5.67 -1.28 31.74
N ILE A 360 -5.53 -2.59 31.91
CA ILE A 360 -6.26 -3.60 31.14
C ILE A 360 -7.15 -4.38 32.08
N VAL A 361 -8.45 -4.12 32.01
CA VAL A 361 -9.45 -4.96 32.67
C VAL A 361 -9.59 -6.24 31.88
N SER A 362 -9.22 -7.36 32.49
CA SER A 362 -9.11 -8.66 31.85
C SER A 362 -9.81 -9.73 32.68
N ASN A 363 -10.03 -10.88 32.06
CA ASN A 363 -10.40 -12.11 32.74
C ASN A 363 -9.48 -13.24 32.25
N PRO A 364 -8.79 -13.99 33.14
CA PRO A 364 -7.92 -15.09 32.76
C PRO A 364 -8.59 -16.16 31.88
N TYR A 365 -9.89 -16.36 31.99
CA TYR A 365 -10.66 -17.34 31.19
C TYR A 365 -11.35 -16.73 29.96
N CYS A 366 -11.16 -15.45 29.67
CA CYS A 366 -11.70 -14.82 28.46
C CYS A 366 -10.84 -15.12 27.23
N GLY A 367 -11.46 -15.64 26.16
CA GLY A 367 -10.78 -15.97 24.90
C GLY A 367 -10.22 -14.73 24.17
N PHE A 368 -10.90 -13.59 24.26
CA PHE A 368 -10.50 -12.34 23.60
C PHE A 368 -9.43 -11.57 24.38
N CYS A 369 -9.17 -11.92 25.65
CA CYS A 369 -8.15 -11.22 26.45
C CYS A 369 -6.73 -11.53 25.99
N LYS A 370 -6.50 -12.67 25.33
CA LYS A 370 -5.18 -13.08 24.84
C LYS A 370 -4.55 -12.01 23.94
N ASP A 371 -5.29 -11.51 22.96
CA ASP A 371 -4.78 -10.50 22.02
C ASP A 371 -4.55 -9.16 22.72
N GLY A 372 -5.38 -8.82 23.72
CA GLY A 372 -5.16 -7.67 24.58
C GLY A 372 -3.84 -7.74 25.37
N HIS A 373 -3.52 -8.90 25.94
CA HIS A 373 -2.23 -9.12 26.63
C HIS A 373 -1.04 -9.08 25.67
N LYS A 374 -1.20 -9.56 24.43
CA LYS A 374 -0.14 -9.45 23.41
C LYS A 374 0.17 -8.00 23.04
N ILE A 375 -0.86 -7.16 22.90
CA ILE A 375 -0.66 -5.72 22.63
C ILE A 375 0.09 -5.08 23.80
N MET A 376 -0.36 -5.37 25.03
CA MET A 376 0.26 -4.88 26.26
C MET A 376 1.74 -5.27 26.39
N GLU A 377 2.06 -6.55 26.17
CA GLU A 377 3.42 -7.07 26.22
C GLU A 377 4.31 -6.42 25.17
N GLY A 378 3.80 -6.27 23.94
CA GLY A 378 4.51 -5.56 22.87
C GLY A 378 4.79 -4.10 23.22
N LEU A 379 3.83 -3.41 23.85
CA LEU A 379 4.02 -2.02 24.31
C LEU A 379 5.10 -1.94 25.40
N LEU A 380 5.08 -2.86 26.38
CA LEU A 380 6.09 -2.93 27.44
C LEU A 380 7.48 -3.29 26.92
N GLU A 381 7.57 -4.13 25.89
CA GLU A 381 8.85 -4.46 25.26
C GLU A 381 9.41 -3.29 24.44
N LYS A 382 8.54 -2.54 23.75
CA LYS A 382 8.96 -1.41 22.92
C LYS A 382 9.27 -0.15 23.74
N TYR A 383 8.55 0.09 24.83
CA TYR A 383 8.63 1.31 25.66
C TYR A 383 8.80 1.00 27.15
N PRO A 384 9.81 0.22 27.56
CA PRO A 384 9.92 -0.31 28.92
C PRO A 384 10.03 0.77 30.01
N ASP A 385 10.66 1.89 29.69
CA ASP A 385 10.92 2.99 30.63
C ASP A 385 9.86 4.10 30.56
N ASP A 386 9.02 4.11 29.53
CA ASP A 386 8.10 5.21 29.23
C ASP A 386 6.64 4.89 29.54
N ILE A 387 6.29 3.64 29.89
CA ILE A 387 4.90 3.26 30.21
C ILE A 387 4.76 2.55 31.55
N SER A 388 3.63 2.79 32.21
CA SER A 388 3.14 2.01 33.35
C SER A 388 1.94 1.20 32.89
N VAL A 389 1.95 -0.11 33.12
CA VAL A 389 0.86 -1.01 32.73
C VAL A 389 0.29 -1.70 33.95
N GLN A 390 -1.04 -1.73 34.11
CA GLN A 390 -1.70 -2.48 35.17
C GLN A 390 -2.64 -3.54 34.61
N ILE A 391 -2.47 -4.80 35.02
CA ILE A 391 -3.43 -5.87 34.71
C ILE A 391 -4.48 -5.93 35.82
N ARG A 392 -5.75 -5.73 35.48
CA ARG A 392 -6.85 -5.74 36.44
C ARG A 392 -7.74 -6.95 36.24
N PHE A 393 -7.75 -7.88 37.21
CA PHE A 393 -8.63 -9.05 37.18
C PHE A 393 -9.78 -8.88 38.16
N ASN A 394 -10.99 -9.23 37.71
CA ASN A 394 -12.16 -9.29 38.59
C ASN A 394 -12.17 -10.60 39.39
N TYR A 395 -12.36 -10.52 40.71
CA TYR A 395 -12.46 -11.62 41.65
C TYR A 395 -13.58 -11.39 42.66
N SER A 396 -14.35 -12.43 42.95
CA SER A 396 -15.39 -12.43 43.98
C SER A 396 -15.27 -13.72 44.77
N SER A 397 -14.98 -13.61 46.07
CA SER A 397 -14.83 -14.78 46.96
C SER A 397 -16.11 -15.63 47.06
N GLU A 398 -17.27 -15.05 46.79
CA GLU A 398 -18.57 -15.75 46.80
C GLU A 398 -18.84 -16.53 45.51
N ARG A 399 -18.24 -16.11 44.39
CA ARG A 399 -18.55 -16.65 43.04
C ARG A 399 -17.39 -17.42 42.41
N ALA A 400 -16.16 -17.11 42.80
CA ALA A 400 -14.97 -17.74 42.26
C ALA A 400 -14.89 -19.21 42.70
N ASP A 401 -14.58 -20.09 41.75
CA ASP A 401 -14.25 -21.47 42.08
C ASP A 401 -12.82 -21.59 42.65
N GLU A 402 -12.51 -22.78 43.13
CA GLU A 402 -11.21 -23.10 43.73
C GLU A 402 -10.06 -22.92 42.72
N LYS A 403 -10.28 -23.29 41.45
CA LYS A 403 -9.27 -23.18 40.39
C LYS A 403 -8.91 -21.73 40.09
N TYR A 404 -9.91 -20.86 39.97
CA TYR A 404 -9.69 -19.45 39.73
C TYR A 404 -8.99 -18.78 40.91
N THR A 405 -9.40 -19.14 42.14
CA THR A 405 -8.76 -18.67 43.38
C THR A 405 -7.29 -19.11 43.45
N GLN A 406 -7.00 -20.35 43.09
CA GLN A 406 -5.64 -20.89 43.05
C GLN A 406 -4.79 -20.22 41.97
N LEU A 407 -5.36 -19.98 40.78
CA LEU A 407 -4.68 -19.29 39.68
C LEU A 407 -4.29 -17.86 40.06
N LEU A 408 -5.23 -17.07 40.60
CA LEU A 408 -4.93 -15.70 41.03
C LEU A 408 -3.92 -15.69 42.18
N SER A 409 -3.98 -16.66 43.09
CA SER A 409 -2.97 -16.82 44.15
C SER A 409 -1.59 -17.10 43.56
N ALA A 410 -1.49 -18.00 42.57
CA ALA A 410 -0.23 -18.30 41.90
C ALA A 410 0.33 -17.07 41.16
N PHE A 411 -0.51 -16.34 40.42
CA PHE A 411 -0.10 -15.08 39.78
C PHE A 411 0.36 -14.04 40.80
N LYS A 412 -0.37 -13.87 41.91
CA LYS A 412 0.02 -12.94 42.98
C LYS A 412 1.36 -13.32 43.61
N HIS A 413 1.56 -14.60 43.88
CA HIS A 413 2.81 -15.12 44.42
C HIS A 413 4.00 -14.85 43.47
N ILE A 414 3.82 -15.10 42.16
CA ILE A 414 4.84 -14.81 41.14
C ILE A 414 5.14 -13.30 41.10
N TYR A 415 4.11 -12.46 41.06
CA TYR A 415 4.27 -11.00 41.01
C TYR A 415 5.06 -10.45 42.20
N GLN A 416 4.85 -11.00 43.41
CA GLN A 416 5.51 -10.51 44.63
C GLN A 416 6.94 -11.04 44.81
N ASN A 417 7.23 -12.25 44.33
CA ASN A 417 8.46 -12.97 44.67
C ASN A 417 9.43 -13.18 43.50
N LYS A 418 9.01 -12.86 42.27
CA LYS A 418 9.81 -13.10 41.05
C LYS A 418 9.97 -11.84 40.21
N PRO A 419 10.99 -11.78 39.32
CA PRO A 419 11.16 -10.66 38.41
C PRO A 419 9.95 -10.46 37.50
N GLN A 420 9.68 -9.20 37.12
CA GLN A 420 8.56 -8.83 36.25
C GLN A 420 8.47 -9.67 34.96
N LYS A 421 9.62 -9.97 34.35
CA LYS A 421 9.70 -10.78 33.13
C LYS A 421 9.17 -12.21 33.34
N GLU A 422 9.38 -12.80 34.51
CA GLU A 422 8.83 -14.12 34.84
C GLU A 422 7.32 -14.06 35.07
N PHE A 423 6.82 -12.96 35.66
CA PHE A 423 5.38 -12.74 35.81
C PHE A 423 4.68 -12.62 34.45
N LEU A 424 5.22 -11.80 33.53
CA LEU A 424 4.70 -11.68 32.17
C LEU A 424 4.68 -13.03 31.44
N LYS A 425 5.79 -13.79 31.52
CA LYS A 425 5.86 -15.13 30.94
C LYS A 425 4.82 -16.10 31.52
N ALA A 426 4.49 -15.98 32.81
CA ALA A 426 3.45 -16.80 33.42
C ALA A 426 2.05 -16.43 32.91
N ILE A 427 1.79 -15.13 32.69
CA ILE A 427 0.55 -14.66 32.06
C ILE A 427 0.46 -15.18 30.61
N GLU A 428 1.53 -15.05 29.83
CA GLU A 428 1.62 -15.57 28.46
C GLU A 428 1.36 -17.07 28.40
N GLU A 429 2.09 -17.87 29.20
CA GLU A 429 1.94 -19.34 29.27
C GLU A 429 0.49 -19.72 29.63
N TRP A 430 -0.15 -18.97 30.54
CA TRP A 430 -1.55 -19.19 30.88
C TRP A 430 -2.48 -18.94 29.68
N PHE A 431 -2.31 -17.84 28.98
CA PHE A 431 -3.17 -17.51 27.83
C PHE A 431 -2.91 -18.41 26.61
N GLU A 432 -1.73 -19.00 26.49
CA GLU A 432 -1.41 -20.00 25.47
C GLU A 432 -1.94 -21.40 25.81
N THR A 433 -1.83 -21.84 27.07
CA THR A 433 -2.05 -23.25 27.43
C THR A 433 -3.30 -23.53 28.26
N LYS A 434 -3.78 -22.54 29.01
CA LYS A 434 -4.90 -22.68 29.98
C LYS A 434 -4.69 -23.82 30.98
N ASP A 435 -3.44 -24.08 31.36
CA ASP A 435 -3.06 -25.15 32.29
C ASP A 435 -2.71 -24.57 33.68
N GLU A 436 -3.61 -24.77 34.66
CA GLU A 436 -3.43 -24.25 36.01
C GLU A 436 -2.24 -24.89 36.73
N ASN A 437 -1.89 -26.14 36.41
CA ASN A 437 -0.78 -26.82 37.08
C ASN A 437 0.56 -26.24 36.68
N LYS A 438 0.70 -25.79 35.43
CA LYS A 438 1.88 -25.05 34.96
C LYS A 438 2.02 -23.72 35.69
N ILE A 439 0.91 -22.98 35.76
CA ILE A 439 0.56 -21.98 36.80
C ILE A 439 1.32 -22.10 38.12
N VAL A 440 0.82 -23.04 38.90
CA VAL A 440 1.23 -23.36 40.26
C VAL A 440 2.68 -23.89 40.32
N THR A 441 3.12 -24.60 39.28
CA THR A 441 4.53 -25.05 39.21
C THR A 441 5.48 -23.87 39.00
N LEU A 442 5.09 -22.90 38.17
CA LEU A 442 5.88 -21.69 37.93
C LEU A 442 5.90 -20.77 39.17
N SER A 443 4.83 -20.73 39.97
CA SER A 443 4.84 -19.99 41.24
C SER A 443 5.78 -20.62 42.27
N GLY A 444 5.93 -21.95 42.25
CA GLY A 444 6.71 -22.68 43.26
C GLY A 444 6.02 -22.74 44.62
N SER A 445 4.75 -22.32 44.70
CA SER A 445 3.92 -22.32 45.90
C SER A 445 2.46 -22.56 45.55
N SER A 446 1.82 -23.49 46.27
CA SER A 446 0.37 -23.71 46.23
C SER A 446 -0.36 -23.06 47.42
N ALA A 447 0.35 -22.27 48.24
CA ALA A 447 -0.26 -21.61 49.38
C ALA A 447 -1.26 -20.53 48.91
N PRO A 448 -2.44 -20.41 49.55
CA PRO A 448 -3.36 -19.32 49.26
C PRO A 448 -2.72 -17.97 49.55
N GLU A 449 -2.87 -17.02 48.62
CA GLU A 449 -2.46 -15.63 48.84
C GLU A 449 -3.65 -14.79 49.30
N ASP A 450 -3.39 -13.64 49.92
CA ASP A 450 -4.45 -12.67 50.25
C ASP A 450 -5.03 -12.04 48.97
N LEU A 451 -6.26 -12.39 48.59
CA LEU A 451 -6.89 -11.87 47.38
C LEU A 451 -7.70 -10.58 47.59
N THR A 452 -7.63 -9.96 48.76
CA THR A 452 -8.32 -8.68 49.06
C THR A 452 -8.07 -7.60 48.00
N PRO A 453 -6.85 -7.39 47.47
CA PRO A 453 -6.61 -6.40 46.41
C PRO A 453 -7.46 -6.65 45.14
N PHE A 454 -7.70 -7.91 44.76
CA PHE A 454 -8.54 -8.22 43.59
C PHE A 454 -10.03 -7.99 43.87
N VAL A 455 -10.48 -8.15 45.11
CA VAL A 455 -11.85 -7.78 45.50
C VAL A 455 -12.04 -6.26 45.38
N GLU A 456 -11.04 -5.48 45.81
CA GLU A 456 -11.04 -4.02 45.67
C GLU A 456 -11.00 -3.60 44.20
N MET A 457 -10.12 -4.19 43.38
CA MET A 457 -10.13 -3.99 41.92
C MET A 457 -11.50 -4.26 41.29
N THR A 458 -12.17 -5.32 41.73
CA THR A 458 -13.48 -5.70 41.18
C THR A 458 -14.54 -4.67 41.51
N LYS A 459 -14.48 -4.13 42.73
CA LYS A 459 -15.38 -3.07 43.18
C LYS A 459 -15.14 -1.80 42.37
N ASP A 460 -13.89 -1.40 42.19
CA ASP A 460 -13.50 -0.28 41.34
C ASP A 460 -14.03 -0.47 39.90
N ASN A 461 -13.73 -1.61 39.29
CA ASN A 461 -14.15 -1.90 37.92
C ASN A 461 -15.68 -1.87 37.76
N SER A 462 -16.40 -2.44 38.73
CA SER A 462 -17.87 -2.46 38.74
C SER A 462 -18.48 -1.07 38.92
N ASN A 463 -17.92 -0.26 39.83
CA ASN A 463 -18.37 1.11 40.06
C ASN A 463 -18.18 2.01 38.82
N SER A 464 -17.14 1.73 38.04
CA SER A 464 -16.86 2.42 36.77
C SER A 464 -17.58 1.81 35.56
N GLY A 465 -18.46 0.83 35.76
CA GLY A 465 -19.26 0.23 34.68
C GLY A 465 -18.47 -0.66 33.72
N LEU A 466 -17.28 -1.14 34.11
CA LEU A 466 -16.35 -1.92 33.28
C LEU A 466 -16.75 -3.40 33.27
N ASN A 467 -17.86 -3.68 32.56
CA ASN A 467 -18.56 -4.97 32.61
C ASN A 467 -18.11 -6.00 31.56
N PHE A 468 -17.21 -5.62 30.65
CA PHE A 468 -16.73 -6.47 29.55
C PHE A 468 -15.22 -6.63 29.62
N THR A 469 -14.66 -7.63 28.94
CA THR A 469 -13.21 -7.84 28.87
C THR A 469 -12.78 -8.30 27.47
N PRO A 470 -11.59 -7.89 26.97
CA PRO A 470 -10.69 -6.92 27.60
C PRO A 470 -11.16 -5.46 27.39
N ILE A 471 -10.96 -4.60 28.39
CA ILE A 471 -11.14 -3.14 28.28
C ILE A 471 -9.80 -2.47 28.54
N PHE A 472 -9.40 -1.59 27.63
CA PHE A 472 -8.20 -0.77 27.75
C PHE A 472 -8.58 0.58 28.33
N ILE A 473 -7.75 1.09 29.23
CA ILE A 473 -7.96 2.37 29.89
C ILE A 473 -6.62 3.10 29.88
N ILE A 474 -6.59 4.27 29.25
CA ILE A 474 -5.39 5.07 29.07
C ILE A 474 -5.54 6.31 29.94
N ASN A 475 -4.67 6.48 30.93
CA ASN A 475 -4.69 7.59 31.89
C ASN A 475 -6.06 7.79 32.57
N GLY A 476 -6.79 6.70 32.80
CA GLY A 476 -8.14 6.72 33.38
C GLY A 476 -9.27 6.86 32.35
N TYR A 477 -8.98 7.08 31.07
CA TYR A 477 -10.00 7.15 30.02
C TYR A 477 -10.17 5.82 29.32
N GLN A 478 -11.42 5.34 29.21
CA GLN A 478 -11.71 4.10 28.51
C GLN A 478 -11.44 4.24 27.01
N PHE A 479 -10.65 3.31 26.45
CA PHE A 479 -10.38 3.24 25.02
C PHE A 479 -11.69 3.21 24.22
N PRO A 480 -11.86 4.04 23.17
CA PRO A 480 -13.16 4.20 22.55
C PRO A 480 -13.57 2.96 21.73
N ASP A 481 -14.82 2.55 21.87
CA ASP A 481 -15.37 1.36 21.19
C ASP A 481 -15.46 1.50 19.65
N LYS A 482 -15.19 2.72 19.13
CA LYS A 482 -15.10 3.03 17.70
C LYS A 482 -13.79 2.56 17.05
N TYR A 483 -12.78 2.26 17.86
CA TYR A 483 -11.44 1.85 17.43
C TYR A 483 -11.20 0.39 17.82
N ASP A 484 -10.39 -0.29 17.01
CA ASP A 484 -9.87 -1.60 17.36
C ASP A 484 -8.73 -1.40 18.38
N ARG A 485 -8.51 -2.35 19.29
CA ARG A 485 -7.49 -2.17 20.36
C ARG A 485 -6.09 -2.07 19.79
N GLU A 486 -5.86 -2.74 18.66
CA GLU A 486 -4.63 -2.70 17.88
C GLU A 486 -4.36 -1.29 17.31
N ASP A 487 -5.37 -0.43 17.19
CA ASP A 487 -5.18 0.94 16.72
C ASP A 487 -4.39 1.80 17.73
N ILE A 488 -4.20 1.35 18.98
CA ILE A 488 -3.33 2.03 19.95
C ILE A 488 -1.91 2.27 19.38
N TRP A 489 -1.44 1.38 18.51
CA TRP A 489 -0.14 1.52 17.82
C TRP A 489 -0.06 2.74 16.91
N PHE A 490 -1.19 3.29 16.46
CA PHE A 490 -1.21 4.53 15.67
C PHE A 490 -1.01 5.77 16.53
N PHE A 491 -1.31 5.70 17.83
CA PHE A 491 -1.42 6.86 18.69
C PHE A 491 -0.44 6.85 19.87
N ILE A 492 0.26 5.74 20.11
CA ILE A 492 1.06 5.57 21.33
C ILE A 492 2.11 6.67 21.49
N ASP A 493 2.80 7.04 20.41
CA ASP A 493 3.83 8.09 20.46
C ASP A 493 3.18 9.45 20.78
N GLU A 494 2.08 9.82 20.09
CA GLU A 494 1.33 11.05 20.35
C GLU A 494 0.77 11.10 21.78
N LEU A 495 0.23 9.98 22.29
CA LEU A 495 -0.29 9.87 23.67
C LEU A 495 0.82 10.04 24.73
N MET A 496 2.06 9.64 24.42
CA MET A 496 3.21 9.80 25.32
C MET A 496 3.83 11.21 25.25
N GLU A 497 3.56 11.97 24.20
CA GLU A 497 4.08 13.34 24.03
C GLU A 497 3.06 14.42 24.44
N ASP A 498 1.77 14.10 24.46
CA ASP A 498 0.68 15.03 24.75
C ASP A 498 0.59 15.42 26.22
N GLU A 499 1.22 16.55 26.57
CA GLU A 499 1.24 17.09 27.94
C GLU A 499 -0.17 17.42 28.49
N ASP A 500 -1.13 17.76 27.62
CA ASP A 500 -2.51 18.08 28.05
C ASP A 500 -3.31 16.81 28.43
N PHE A 501 -2.83 15.63 28.04
CA PHE A 501 -3.44 14.34 28.30
C PHE A 501 -2.77 13.57 29.48
N GLN A 502 -1.57 13.99 29.87
CA GLN A 502 -0.74 13.31 30.86
C GLN A 502 -1.04 13.63 32.32
#